data_AF-A0A842Q744-F1
#
_entry.id   AF-A0A842Q744-F1
#
_cell.length_a   1.000
_cell.length_b   1.000
_cell.length_c   1.000
_cell.angle_alpha   90.00
_cell.angle_beta   90.00
_cell.angle_gamma   90.00
#
_symmetry.space_group_name_H-M   'P 1'
#
loop_
_entity.id
_entity.type
_entity.pdbx_description
1 polymer ?
#
loop_
_entity_poly.entity_id
_entity_poly.type
_entity_poly.pdbx_seq_one_letter_code
_entity_poly.pdbx_strand_id
1 'polypeptide(L)'
;MGIIKALKCRECNKEYSPTFIYICEECFGPLDVIYKLANNITKQTFENRSDLTYWRYFEILPVEHKKNIVSLNGSITPLQKADNLGNRLGGLRNLYIKNDSVNPTFSFKDRPAGVAVSKAKEMNLPAVGCASTGNLASATAAHASKAQLPCYVFAPFDLEHVKIAQALSYGAKFIAVEGTYDDANRLASVIGDSNGYGIVNINMRPYYVEGSKTLAFEVLEQLNWTVPDVLVIPVGSGAMLN
;
A
#
# COMPACT_ATOMS: atom_id res chain seq x y z
N MET A 1 8.60 19.68 2.01
CA MET A 1 8.34 18.23 1.96
C MET A 1 8.04 17.76 3.38
N GLY A 2 7.08 16.85 3.56
CA GLY A 2 6.97 16.14 4.83
C GLY A 2 8.18 15.22 4.98
N ILE A 3 8.86 15.32 6.12
CA ILE A 3 9.96 14.44 6.48
C ILE A 3 9.40 13.44 7.48
N ILE A 4 9.76 12.16 7.35
CA ILE A 4 9.40 11.17 8.35
C ILE A 4 10.17 11.54 9.63
N LYS A 5 9.44 11.91 10.69
CA LYS A 5 10.02 12.28 11.99
C LYS A 5 10.42 11.03 12.76
N ALA A 6 9.50 10.08 12.86
CA ALA A 6 9.65 8.89 13.68
C ALA A 6 8.65 7.81 13.24
N LEU A 7 8.87 6.58 13.70
CA LEU A 7 7.81 5.58 13.85
C LEU A 7 7.31 5.63 15.29
N LYS A 8 6.00 5.59 15.51
CA LYS A 8 5.42 5.66 16.86
C LYS A 8 4.51 4.48 17.11
N CYS A 9 4.71 3.81 18.24
CA CYS A 9 3.82 2.73 18.64
C CYS A 9 2.42 3.25 18.94
N ARG A 10 1.41 2.61 18.35
CA ARG A 10 -0.01 2.95 18.55
C ARG A 10 -0.47 2.72 19.99
N GLU A 11 0.10 1.72 20.67
CA GLU A 11 -0.31 1.31 22.02
C GLU A 11 0.42 2.10 23.11
N CYS A 12 1.76 2.05 23.13
CA CYS A 12 2.55 2.62 24.23
C CYS A 12 3.16 4.00 23.90
N ASN A 13 2.92 4.55 22.71
CA ASN A 13 3.44 5.84 22.25
C ASN A 13 4.97 5.96 22.12
N LYS A 14 5.75 4.89 22.32
CA LYS A 14 7.20 4.90 22.15
C LYS A 14 7.57 5.28 20.72
N GLU A 15 8.52 6.20 20.57
CA GLU A 15 9.05 6.64 19.27
C GLU A 15 10.33 5.87 18.93
N TYR A 16 10.49 5.53 17.64
CA TYR A 16 11.63 4.87 17.04
C TYR A 16 12.12 5.68 15.84
N SER A 17 13.40 5.55 15.51
CA SER A 17 13.91 6.06 14.24
C SER A 17 13.18 5.38 13.06
N PRO A 18 12.95 6.09 11.94
CA PRO A 18 12.22 5.54 10.79
C PRO A 18 13.09 4.62 9.93
N THR A 19 13.59 3.55 10.55
CA THR A 19 14.40 2.50 9.95
C THR A 19 13.53 1.25 9.70
N PHE A 20 14.15 0.13 9.37
CA PHE A 20 13.48 -1.15 9.10
C PHE A 20 13.04 -1.84 10.42
N ILE A 21 12.19 -1.15 11.19
CA ILE A 21 11.54 -1.64 12.41
C ILE A 21 10.04 -1.57 12.17
N TYR A 22 9.32 -2.63 12.55
CA TYR A 22 7.89 -2.77 12.24
C TYR A 22 7.01 -3.18 13.41
N ILE A 23 7.63 -3.46 14.55
CA ILE A 23 6.98 -3.87 15.78
C ILE A 23 7.60 -3.11 16.95
N CYS A 24 6.80 -2.73 17.93
CA CYS A 24 7.30 -2.11 19.13
C CYS A 24 8.07 -3.14 19.99
N GLU A 25 9.33 -2.85 20.29
CA GLU A 25 10.18 -3.70 21.13
C GLU A 25 9.73 -3.79 22.60
N GLU A 26 8.87 -2.88 23.07
CA GLU A 26 8.39 -2.89 24.47
C GLU A 26 7.07 -3.65 24.66
N CYS A 27 6.14 -3.50 23.71
CA CYS A 27 4.77 -4.00 23.87
C CYS A 27 4.26 -4.82 22.68
N PHE A 28 5.11 -5.03 21.66
CA PHE A 28 4.77 -5.76 20.43
C PHE A 28 3.63 -5.16 19.59
N GLY A 29 3.21 -3.93 19.90
CA GLY A 29 2.19 -3.20 19.15
C GLY A 29 2.68 -2.68 17.78
N PRO A 30 1.74 -2.33 16.88
CA PRO A 30 2.07 -1.79 15.56
C PRO A 30 2.68 -0.38 15.66
N LEU A 31 3.49 -0.04 14.65
CA LEU A 31 4.10 1.27 14.52
C LEU A 31 3.45 2.06 13.37
N ASP A 32 3.13 3.32 13.64
CA ASP A 32 2.59 4.27 12.67
C ASP A 32 3.65 5.31 12.27
N VAL A 33 3.59 5.81 11.04
CA VAL A 33 4.53 6.83 10.54
C VAL A 33 4.13 8.20 11.06
N ILE A 34 5.04 8.88 11.75
CA ILE A 34 4.87 10.26 12.20
C ILE A 34 5.60 11.21 11.27
N TYR A 35 4.86 12.15 10.69
CA TYR A 35 5.40 13.15 9.78
C TYR A 35 5.71 14.46 10.50
N LYS A 36 6.84 15.08 10.15
CA LYS A 36 7.05 16.52 10.32
C LYS A 36 6.61 17.20 9.02
N LEU A 37 5.34 17.58 8.97
CA LEU A 37 4.79 18.30 7.83
C LEU A 37 5.32 19.74 7.82
N ALA A 38 5.66 20.23 6.64
CA ALA A 38 5.94 21.65 6.48
C ALA A 38 4.63 22.43 6.65
N ASN A 39 4.68 23.56 7.36
CA ASN A 39 3.49 24.39 7.70
C ASN A 39 2.73 24.92 6.47
N ASN A 40 3.27 24.75 5.26
CA ASN A 40 2.72 25.24 4.01
C ASN A 40 2.02 24.16 3.16
N ILE A 41 1.88 22.92 3.64
CA ILE A 41 1.11 21.90 2.91
C ILE A 41 -0.37 22.21 3.08
N THR A 42 -1.00 22.67 2.00
CA THR A 42 -2.42 23.00 1.92
C THR A 42 -3.09 22.27 0.75
N LYS A 43 -4.41 22.40 0.60
CA LYS A 43 -5.16 21.87 -0.56
C LYS A 43 -4.55 22.33 -1.89
N GLN A 44 -4.13 23.59 -1.95
CA GLN A 44 -3.47 24.22 -3.11
C GLN A 44 -2.11 23.61 -3.44
N THR A 45 -1.46 22.92 -2.49
CA THR A 45 -0.19 22.23 -2.75
C THR A 45 -0.34 21.11 -3.78
N PHE A 46 -1.54 20.52 -3.88
CA PHE A 46 -1.84 19.41 -4.78
C PHE A 46 -2.60 19.85 -6.04
N GLU A 47 -3.15 21.06 -6.07
CA GLU A 47 -3.80 21.65 -7.24
C GLU A 47 -2.81 21.76 -8.42
N ASN A 48 -3.30 21.53 -9.64
CA ASN A 48 -2.54 21.65 -10.90
C ASN A 48 -1.29 20.76 -11.03
N ARG A 49 -1.15 19.69 -10.23
CA ARG A 49 -0.08 18.71 -10.43
C ARG A 49 -0.33 17.91 -11.71
N SER A 50 0.71 17.79 -12.54
CA SER A 50 0.71 16.96 -13.75
C SER A 50 0.92 15.47 -13.47
N ASP A 51 1.35 15.10 -12.26
CA ASP A 51 1.46 13.71 -11.83
C ASP A 51 0.06 13.13 -11.64
N LEU A 52 -0.31 12.21 -12.53
CA LEU A 52 -1.59 11.52 -12.51
C LEU A 52 -1.57 10.28 -11.64
N THR A 53 -0.51 9.97 -10.92
CA THR A 53 -0.47 8.80 -10.03
C THR A 53 -0.75 9.19 -8.59
N TYR A 54 -0.98 8.20 -7.71
CA TYR A 54 -1.11 8.45 -6.27
C TYR A 54 0.18 9.06 -5.65
N TRP A 55 1.31 9.05 -6.36
CA TRP A 55 2.55 9.76 -5.96
C TRP A 55 2.43 11.27 -5.99
N ARG A 56 1.34 11.80 -6.57
CA ARG A 56 1.02 13.23 -6.45
C ARG A 56 0.85 13.71 -5.01
N TYR A 57 0.70 12.81 -4.02
CA TYR A 57 0.67 13.12 -2.59
C TYR A 57 2.02 12.87 -1.90
N PHE A 58 3.12 12.91 -2.64
CA PHE A 58 4.47 12.57 -2.17
C PHE A 58 4.86 13.18 -0.80
N GLU A 59 4.51 14.43 -0.54
CA GLU A 59 4.86 15.13 0.70
C GLU A 59 4.25 14.51 1.96
N ILE A 60 3.25 13.67 1.80
CA ILE A 60 2.57 12.95 2.88
C ILE A 60 2.69 11.44 2.70
N LEU A 61 3.70 10.96 1.96
CA LEU A 61 4.03 9.54 1.81
C LEU A 61 5.41 9.26 2.41
N PRO A 62 5.67 8.02 2.89
CA PRO A 62 6.86 7.71 3.68
C PRO A 62 8.07 7.39 2.79
N VAL A 63 8.36 8.24 1.81
CA VAL A 63 9.54 8.14 0.94
C VAL A 63 10.24 9.50 0.95
N GLU A 64 11.49 9.54 1.37
CA GLU A 64 12.21 10.81 1.57
C GLU A 64 12.68 11.42 0.25
N HIS A 65 13.09 10.58 -0.71
CA HIS A 65 13.64 11.06 -1.97
C HIS A 65 12.84 10.56 -3.18
N LYS A 66 12.37 11.49 -4.02
CA LYS A 66 11.60 11.16 -5.24
C LYS A 66 12.30 10.16 -6.18
N LYS A 67 13.63 10.10 -6.20
CA LYS A 67 14.39 9.10 -6.99
C LYS A 67 14.11 7.64 -6.60
N ASN A 68 13.59 7.42 -5.39
CA ASN A 68 13.24 6.10 -4.88
C ASN A 68 11.80 5.69 -5.21
N ILE A 69 11.00 6.60 -5.76
CA ILE A 69 9.64 6.28 -6.19
C ILE A 69 9.67 5.19 -7.27
N VAL A 70 8.92 4.13 -7.01
CA VAL A 70 8.63 3.05 -7.95
C VAL A 70 7.19 3.24 -8.39
N SER A 71 7.02 3.83 -9.57
CA SER A 71 5.71 4.05 -10.18
C SER A 71 5.53 3.14 -11.40
N LEU A 72 4.38 2.49 -11.48
CA LEU A 72 3.92 1.75 -12.65
C LEU A 72 3.18 2.64 -13.67
N ASN A 73 3.26 3.97 -13.52
CA ASN A 73 2.63 4.96 -14.39
C ASN A 73 1.10 4.77 -14.50
N GLY A 74 0.44 4.55 -13.35
CA GLY A 74 -1.02 4.51 -13.28
C GLY A 74 -1.68 5.88 -13.51
N SER A 75 -2.96 5.95 -13.21
CA SER A 75 -3.74 7.20 -13.25
C SER A 75 -4.56 7.37 -11.96
N ILE A 76 -5.08 8.58 -11.73
CA ILE A 76 -6.03 8.85 -10.66
C ILE A 76 -7.28 8.07 -11.00
N THR A 77 -7.65 7.15 -10.12
CA THR A 77 -8.71 6.20 -10.45
C THR A 77 -10.07 6.91 -10.51
N PRO A 78 -11.00 6.46 -11.38
CA PRO A 78 -12.28 7.14 -11.55
C PRO A 78 -13.10 7.19 -10.26
N LEU A 79 -13.70 8.35 -10.00
CA LEU A 79 -14.78 8.51 -9.03
C LEU A 79 -16.10 8.64 -9.80
N GLN A 80 -16.80 7.52 -9.96
CA GLN A 80 -17.95 7.43 -10.84
C GLN A 80 -19.23 7.80 -10.08
N LYS A 81 -19.97 8.78 -10.56
CA LYS A 81 -21.31 9.07 -10.02
C LYS A 81 -22.27 7.95 -10.42
N ALA A 82 -22.96 7.36 -9.45
CA ALA A 82 -23.79 6.18 -9.64
C ALA A 82 -25.28 6.51 -9.56
N ASP A 83 -25.78 7.36 -10.47
CA ASP A 83 -27.15 7.90 -10.43
C ASP A 83 -28.23 6.79 -10.41
N ASN A 84 -28.11 5.78 -11.28
CA ASN A 84 -29.08 4.68 -11.35
C ASN A 84 -29.12 3.84 -10.07
N LEU A 85 -27.95 3.55 -9.49
CA LEU A 85 -27.87 2.82 -8.22
C LEU A 85 -28.41 3.67 -7.06
N GLY A 86 -28.07 4.96 -7.04
CA GLY A 86 -28.57 5.89 -6.05
C GLY A 86 -30.10 6.00 -6.05
N ASN A 87 -30.71 6.09 -7.25
CA ASN A 87 -32.17 6.05 -7.41
C ASN A 87 -32.77 4.75 -6.87
N ARG A 88 -32.17 3.60 -7.17
CA ARG A 88 -32.64 2.29 -6.69
C ARG A 88 -32.54 2.13 -5.17
N LEU A 89 -31.57 2.77 -4.53
CA LEU A 89 -31.33 2.70 -3.08
C LEU A 89 -32.11 3.75 -2.26
N GLY A 90 -33.21 4.28 -2.79
CA GLY A 90 -34.07 5.24 -2.08
C GLY A 90 -33.79 6.71 -2.41
N GLY A 91 -33.22 6.99 -3.59
CA GLY A 91 -33.07 8.36 -4.08
C GLY A 91 -31.79 9.08 -3.62
N LEU A 92 -30.69 8.35 -3.44
CA LEU A 92 -29.38 8.93 -3.11
C LEU A 92 -28.85 9.74 -4.31
N ARG A 93 -28.80 11.07 -4.18
CA ARG A 93 -28.38 11.99 -5.26
C ARG A 93 -26.88 12.07 -5.47
N ASN A 94 -26.10 11.80 -4.43
CA ASN A 94 -24.65 11.96 -4.37
C ASN A 94 -23.95 10.62 -4.03
N LEU A 95 -24.35 9.55 -4.73
CA LEU A 95 -23.68 8.26 -4.62
C LEU A 95 -22.53 8.17 -5.62
N TYR A 96 -21.34 7.81 -5.13
CA TYR A 96 -20.14 7.66 -5.95
C TYR A 96 -19.46 6.32 -5.71
N ILE A 97 -18.80 5.79 -6.74
CA ILE A 97 -18.00 4.57 -6.70
C ILE A 97 -16.55 4.93 -7.07
N LYS A 98 -15.63 4.76 -6.13
CA LYS A 98 -14.19 4.90 -6.38
C LYS A 98 -13.65 3.60 -6.95
N ASN A 99 -13.31 3.60 -8.24
CA ASN A 99 -13.00 2.38 -8.97
C ASN A 99 -11.48 2.09 -9.00
N ASP A 100 -10.97 1.43 -7.98
CA ASP A 100 -9.56 1.01 -7.93
C ASP A 100 -9.24 -0.26 -8.73
N SER A 101 -10.21 -0.85 -9.44
CA SER A 101 -9.97 -2.01 -10.31
C SER A 101 -9.22 -1.66 -11.59
N VAL A 102 -8.99 -0.37 -11.86
CA VAL A 102 -8.28 0.12 -13.06
C VAL A 102 -6.85 0.56 -12.76
N ASN A 103 -6.37 0.32 -11.53
CA ASN A 103 -4.94 0.44 -11.24
C ASN A 103 -4.12 -0.54 -12.11
N PRO A 104 -2.81 -0.35 -12.30
CA PRO A 104 -1.97 -1.13 -13.22
C PRO A 104 -2.04 -2.66 -13.05
N THR A 105 -2.23 -3.17 -11.83
CA THR A 105 -2.42 -4.61 -11.55
C THR A 105 -3.87 -4.99 -11.28
N PHE A 106 -4.80 -4.10 -11.64
CA PHE A 106 -6.25 -4.25 -11.54
C PHE A 106 -6.81 -4.31 -10.12
N SER A 107 -6.12 -3.70 -9.16
CA SER A 107 -6.61 -3.66 -7.77
C SER A 107 -6.02 -2.50 -6.96
N PHE A 108 -6.73 -2.12 -5.89
CA PHE A 108 -6.27 -1.12 -4.91
C PHE A 108 -4.90 -1.43 -4.28
N LYS A 109 -4.47 -2.70 -4.29
CA LYS A 109 -3.19 -3.16 -3.71
C LYS A 109 -1.97 -2.48 -4.34
N ASP A 110 -2.10 -1.87 -5.51
CA ASP A 110 -1.02 -1.06 -6.11
C ASP A 110 -0.61 0.13 -5.23
N ARG A 111 -1.55 0.75 -4.51
CA ARG A 111 -1.24 1.89 -3.64
C ARG A 111 -0.31 1.50 -2.49
N PRO A 112 -0.70 0.58 -1.58
CA PRO A 112 0.14 0.22 -0.45
C PRO A 112 1.39 -0.58 -0.87
N ALA A 113 1.30 -1.44 -1.90
CA ALA A 113 2.46 -2.18 -2.39
C ALA A 113 3.50 -1.26 -3.04
N GLY A 114 3.08 -0.29 -3.85
CA GLY A 114 4.02 0.63 -4.49
C GLY A 114 4.74 1.53 -3.50
N VAL A 115 4.06 1.99 -2.44
CA VAL A 115 4.70 2.71 -1.34
C VAL A 115 5.69 1.82 -0.59
N ALA A 116 5.29 0.60 -0.22
CA ALA A 116 6.19 -0.33 0.49
C ALA A 116 7.43 -0.69 -0.34
N VAL A 117 7.28 -0.99 -1.63
CA VAL A 117 8.41 -1.32 -2.51
C VAL A 117 9.32 -0.11 -2.75
N SER A 118 8.76 1.10 -2.88
CA SER A 118 9.56 2.33 -2.97
C SER A 118 10.37 2.59 -1.70
N LYS A 119 9.78 2.32 -0.53
CA LYS A 119 10.49 2.43 0.74
C LYS A 119 11.55 1.34 0.91
N ALA A 120 11.28 0.11 0.48
CA ALA A 120 12.28 -0.97 0.46
C ALA A 120 13.47 -0.61 -0.44
N LYS A 121 13.22 -0.01 -1.62
CA LYS A 121 14.26 0.52 -2.50
C LYS A 121 15.08 1.62 -1.82
N GLU A 122 14.42 2.57 -1.16
CA GLU A 122 15.09 3.65 -0.41
C GLU A 122 16.00 3.12 0.71
N MET A 123 15.58 2.04 1.37
CA MET A 123 16.32 1.37 2.43
C MET A 123 17.41 0.43 1.90
N ASN A 124 17.56 0.28 0.59
CA ASN A 124 18.47 -0.67 -0.07
C ASN A 124 18.25 -2.13 0.38
N LEU A 125 16.98 -2.53 0.60
CA LEU A 125 16.69 -3.92 0.94
C LEU A 125 17.03 -4.84 -0.25
N PRO A 126 17.61 -6.02 0.00
CA PRO A 126 18.09 -6.91 -1.07
C PRO A 126 16.96 -7.61 -1.84
N ALA A 127 15.74 -7.68 -1.28
CA ALA A 127 14.57 -8.25 -1.92
C ALA A 127 13.28 -7.75 -1.24
N VAL A 128 12.16 -7.97 -1.93
CA VAL A 128 10.81 -7.78 -1.40
C VAL A 128 9.99 -9.06 -1.55
N GLY A 129 8.85 -9.13 -0.86
CA GLY A 129 7.97 -10.27 -0.99
C GLY A 129 6.63 -10.08 -0.29
N CYS A 130 5.79 -11.10 -0.34
CA CYS A 130 4.53 -11.13 0.41
C CYS A 130 4.08 -12.56 0.68
N ALA A 131 3.30 -12.74 1.75
CA ALA A 131 2.53 -13.96 1.97
C ALA A 131 1.09 -13.75 1.47
N SER A 132 0.82 -14.12 0.21
CA SER A 132 -0.45 -13.85 -0.47
C SER A 132 -0.62 -14.71 -1.71
N THR A 133 -1.86 -15.09 -2.01
CA THR A 133 -2.24 -15.83 -3.23
C THR A 133 -2.88 -14.96 -4.31
N GLY A 134 -3.18 -13.68 -4.05
CA GLY A 134 -3.98 -12.86 -4.97
C GLY A 134 -3.40 -11.47 -5.23
N ASN A 135 -4.26 -10.46 -5.29
CA ASN A 135 -3.93 -9.09 -5.74
C ASN A 135 -2.67 -8.47 -5.11
N LEU A 136 -2.37 -8.77 -3.84
CA LEU A 136 -1.16 -8.26 -3.21
C LEU A 136 0.10 -8.86 -3.83
N ALA A 137 0.09 -10.14 -4.21
CA ALA A 137 1.21 -10.79 -4.88
C ALA A 137 1.47 -10.14 -6.23
N SER A 138 0.42 -9.90 -7.03
CA SER A 138 0.52 -9.22 -8.32
C SER A 138 1.06 -7.79 -8.19
N ALA A 139 0.50 -6.99 -7.28
CA ALA A 139 0.93 -5.62 -7.04
C ALA A 139 2.38 -5.54 -6.58
N THR A 140 2.78 -6.42 -5.65
CA THR A 140 4.16 -6.48 -5.14
C THR A 140 5.13 -6.88 -6.24
N ALA A 141 4.81 -7.93 -7.00
CA ALA A 141 5.64 -8.42 -8.10
C ALA A 141 5.84 -7.38 -9.20
N ALA A 142 4.77 -6.69 -9.60
CA ALA A 142 4.84 -5.65 -10.63
C ALA A 142 5.75 -4.49 -10.21
N HIS A 143 5.58 -3.97 -8.99
CA HIS A 143 6.43 -2.90 -8.47
C HIS A 143 7.87 -3.38 -8.25
N ALA A 144 8.08 -4.59 -7.75
CA ALA A 144 9.41 -5.16 -7.56
C ALA A 144 10.17 -5.31 -8.89
N SER A 145 9.47 -5.79 -9.93
CA SER A 145 9.99 -5.90 -11.30
C SER A 145 10.44 -4.53 -11.83
N LYS A 146 9.60 -3.50 -11.66
CA LYS A 146 9.95 -2.11 -12.02
C LYS A 146 11.13 -1.56 -11.22
N ALA A 147 11.27 -1.96 -9.96
CA ALA A 147 12.36 -1.58 -9.07
C ALA A 147 13.64 -2.39 -9.27
N GLN A 148 13.61 -3.44 -10.11
CA GLN A 148 14.68 -4.43 -10.26
C GLN A 148 15.05 -5.12 -8.93
N LEU A 149 14.06 -5.34 -8.07
CA LEU A 149 14.21 -6.08 -6.81
C LEU A 149 13.70 -7.52 -6.99
N PRO A 150 14.43 -8.53 -6.49
CA PRO A 150 13.89 -9.88 -6.37
C PRO A 150 12.57 -9.88 -5.59
N CYS A 151 11.55 -10.59 -6.09
CA CYS A 151 10.25 -10.71 -5.45
C CYS A 151 9.97 -12.16 -5.07
N TYR A 152 9.66 -12.42 -3.80
CA TYR A 152 9.28 -13.75 -3.30
C TYR A 152 7.81 -13.77 -2.86
N VAL A 153 7.03 -14.70 -3.43
CA VAL A 153 5.61 -14.88 -3.09
C VAL A 153 5.46 -16.20 -2.35
N PHE A 154 5.06 -16.13 -1.08
CA PHE A 154 4.88 -17.28 -0.20
C PHE A 154 3.39 -17.64 -0.15
N ALA A 155 3.06 -18.89 -0.43
CA ALA A 155 1.70 -19.39 -0.25
C ALA A 155 1.67 -20.94 -0.15
N PRO A 156 0.55 -21.52 0.32
CA PRO A 156 0.35 -22.97 0.34
C PRO A 156 0.61 -23.63 -1.02
N PHE A 157 1.21 -24.82 -1.02
CA PHE A 157 1.59 -25.54 -2.24
C PHE A 157 0.40 -25.98 -3.10
N ASP A 158 -0.78 -26.15 -2.49
CA ASP A 158 -2.01 -26.67 -3.07
C ASP A 158 -2.90 -25.57 -3.70
N LEU A 159 -2.38 -24.35 -3.82
CA LEU A 159 -3.14 -23.23 -4.37
C LEU A 159 -3.41 -23.40 -5.88
N GLU A 160 -4.56 -22.90 -6.34
CA GLU A 160 -4.85 -22.82 -7.78
C GLU A 160 -3.86 -21.91 -8.50
N HIS A 161 -2.99 -22.46 -9.35
CA HIS A 161 -1.94 -21.71 -10.06
C HIS A 161 -2.42 -20.41 -10.75
N VAL A 162 -3.66 -20.37 -11.23
CA VAL A 162 -4.26 -19.18 -11.86
C VAL A 162 -4.22 -17.95 -10.95
N LYS A 163 -4.30 -18.13 -9.62
CA LYS A 163 -4.32 -17.03 -8.64
C LYS A 163 -2.98 -16.28 -8.57
N ILE A 164 -1.86 -16.97 -8.84
CA ILE A 164 -0.51 -16.38 -8.84
C ILE A 164 0.05 -16.11 -10.24
N ALA A 165 -0.67 -16.49 -11.30
CA ALA A 165 -0.19 -16.37 -12.68
C ALA A 165 0.26 -14.96 -13.04
N GLN A 166 -0.48 -13.93 -12.62
CA GLN A 166 -0.12 -12.54 -12.86
C GLN A 166 1.17 -12.15 -12.12
N ALA A 167 1.34 -12.55 -10.86
CA ALA A 167 2.58 -12.30 -10.10
C ALA A 167 3.79 -12.98 -10.75
N LEU A 168 3.64 -14.23 -11.18
CA LEU A 168 4.67 -14.99 -11.90
C LEU A 168 5.04 -14.31 -13.23
N SER A 169 4.07 -13.74 -13.95
CA SER A 169 4.33 -13.03 -15.21
C SER A 169 5.22 -11.79 -15.05
N TYR A 170 5.24 -11.18 -13.86
CA TYR A 170 6.14 -10.08 -13.51
C TYR A 170 7.52 -10.54 -13.02
N GLY A 171 7.77 -11.85 -12.94
CA GLY A 171 9.04 -12.45 -12.54
C GLY A 171 9.14 -12.78 -11.05
N ALA A 172 8.03 -12.83 -10.31
CA ALA A 172 8.06 -13.29 -8.92
C ALA A 172 8.49 -14.75 -8.82
N LYS A 173 9.30 -15.04 -7.79
CA LYS A 173 9.66 -16.40 -7.40
C LYS A 173 8.63 -16.93 -6.42
N PHE A 174 7.93 -17.99 -6.81
CA PHE A 174 6.94 -18.63 -5.96
C PHE A 174 7.63 -19.59 -4.98
N ILE A 175 7.34 -19.40 -3.69
CA ILE A 175 7.80 -20.25 -2.59
C ILE A 175 6.58 -21.03 -2.11
N ALA A 176 6.46 -22.26 -2.60
CA ALA A 176 5.41 -23.19 -2.20
C ALA A 176 5.67 -23.68 -0.77
N VAL A 177 4.69 -23.52 0.10
CA VAL A 177 4.77 -23.94 1.51
C VAL A 177 3.85 -25.13 1.72
N GLU A 178 4.40 -26.23 2.20
CA GLU A 178 3.59 -27.36 2.65
C GLU A 178 2.96 -27.03 4.00
N GLY A 179 1.71 -26.57 3.98
CA GLY A 179 1.00 -26.13 5.16
C GLY A 179 -0.09 -25.11 4.87
N THR A 180 -0.52 -24.40 5.91
CA THR A 180 -1.62 -23.44 5.86
C THR A 180 -1.15 -22.05 5.39
N TYR A 181 -2.12 -21.14 5.21
CA TYR A 181 -1.80 -19.72 4.99
C TYR A 181 -0.99 -19.11 6.13
N ASP A 182 -1.23 -19.55 7.37
CA ASP A 182 -0.49 -19.09 8.55
C ASP A 182 0.95 -19.61 8.53
N ASP A 183 1.18 -20.85 8.08
CA ASP A 183 2.53 -21.39 7.88
C ASP A 183 3.30 -20.59 6.82
N ALA A 184 2.64 -20.21 5.72
CA ALA A 184 3.24 -19.36 4.70
C ALA A 184 3.59 -17.97 5.24
N ASN A 185 2.72 -17.36 6.06
CA ASN A 185 3.02 -16.09 6.71
C ASN A 185 4.19 -16.22 7.69
N ARG A 186 4.22 -17.27 8.52
CA ARG A 186 5.30 -17.53 9.47
C ARG A 186 6.64 -17.71 8.77
N LEU A 187 6.67 -18.50 7.69
CA LEU A 187 7.89 -18.68 6.90
C LEU A 187 8.34 -17.36 6.27
N ALA A 188 7.42 -16.59 5.69
CA ALA A 188 7.72 -15.28 5.13
C ALA A 188 8.30 -14.33 6.19
N SER A 189 7.75 -14.30 7.41
CA SER A 189 8.30 -13.52 8.54
C SER A 189 9.74 -13.92 8.86
N VAL A 190 10.00 -15.21 9.06
CA VAL A 190 11.33 -15.72 9.43
C VAL A 190 12.37 -15.39 8.35
N ILE A 191 12.03 -15.58 7.08
CA ILE A 191 12.89 -15.24 5.93
C ILE A 191 13.08 -13.73 5.81
N GLY A 192 12.01 -12.96 6.04
CA GLY A 192 12.03 -11.50 6.07
C GLY A 192 13.05 -10.97 7.06
N ASP A 193 12.99 -11.44 8.30
CA ASP A 193 13.87 -10.98 9.38
C ASP A 193 15.30 -11.50 9.20
N SER A 194 15.49 -12.78 8.86
CA SER A 194 16.82 -13.40 8.78
C SER A 194 17.66 -12.87 7.62
N ASN A 195 17.03 -12.50 6.51
CA ASN A 195 17.72 -12.04 5.30
C ASN A 195 17.56 -10.53 5.03
N GLY A 196 16.85 -9.80 5.89
CA GLY A 196 16.54 -8.39 5.69
C GLY A 196 15.62 -8.12 4.50
N TYR A 197 14.73 -9.05 4.14
CA TYR A 197 13.82 -8.89 3.00
C TYR A 197 12.57 -8.10 3.41
N GLY A 198 12.16 -7.16 2.55
CA GLY A 198 10.94 -6.36 2.75
C GLY A 198 9.68 -7.15 2.40
N ILE A 199 9.11 -7.86 3.37
CA ILE A 199 7.82 -8.54 3.23
C ILE A 199 6.69 -7.54 3.44
N VAL A 200 6.04 -7.14 2.35
CA VAL A 200 5.21 -5.92 2.32
C VAL A 200 4.04 -5.94 3.29
N ASN A 201 3.45 -7.12 3.55
CA ASN A 201 2.34 -7.31 4.48
C ASN A 201 2.75 -7.73 5.90
N ILE A 202 4.05 -7.72 6.21
CA ILE A 202 4.58 -8.14 7.52
C ILE A 202 5.52 -7.07 8.05
N ASN A 203 6.79 -7.08 7.64
CA ASN A 203 7.83 -6.22 8.21
C ASN A 203 7.98 -4.85 7.52
N MET A 204 7.16 -4.57 6.51
CA MET A 204 7.01 -3.22 5.93
C MET A 204 5.68 -2.56 6.30
N ARG A 205 4.90 -3.18 7.21
CA ARG A 205 3.54 -2.74 7.58
C ARG A 205 3.41 -1.24 7.89
N PRO A 206 4.31 -0.60 8.66
CA PRO A 206 4.21 0.82 8.96
C PRO A 206 4.18 1.69 7.70
N TYR A 207 4.96 1.34 6.69
CA TYR A 207 5.04 2.09 5.44
C TYR A 207 4.00 1.65 4.41
N TYR A 208 3.64 0.37 4.42
CA TYR A 208 2.64 -0.21 3.53
C TYR A 208 1.28 0.47 3.66
N VAL A 209 0.81 0.69 4.89
CA VAL A 209 -0.52 1.28 5.13
C VAL A 209 -0.63 2.73 4.63
N GLU A 210 0.48 3.47 4.61
CA GLU A 210 0.52 4.85 4.13
C GLU A 210 0.19 5.01 2.64
N GLY A 211 0.25 3.94 1.85
CA GLY A 211 -0.26 3.99 0.47
C GLY A 211 -1.78 4.01 0.41
N SER A 212 -2.47 3.35 1.34
CA SER A 212 -3.93 3.24 1.32
C SER A 212 -4.63 4.58 1.49
N LYS A 213 -4.12 5.47 2.34
CA LYS A 213 -4.70 6.81 2.57
C LYS A 213 -4.74 7.69 1.30
N THR A 214 -3.94 7.37 0.27
CA THR A 214 -4.00 8.08 -1.01
C THR A 214 -5.38 7.97 -1.66
N LEU A 215 -6.12 6.88 -1.42
CA LEU A 215 -7.50 6.77 -1.89
C LEU A 215 -8.37 7.89 -1.32
N ALA A 216 -8.25 8.17 -0.02
CA ALA A 216 -9.02 9.23 0.64
C ALA A 216 -8.66 10.61 0.09
N PHE A 217 -7.36 10.88 -0.13
CA PHE A 217 -6.94 12.14 -0.74
C PHE A 217 -7.45 12.31 -2.17
N GLU A 218 -7.41 11.25 -2.98
CA GLU A 218 -7.97 11.31 -4.34
C GLU A 218 -9.48 11.57 -4.33
N VAL A 219 -10.23 10.88 -3.46
CA VAL A 219 -11.68 11.10 -3.32
C VAL A 219 -11.97 12.54 -2.92
N LEU A 220 -11.26 13.06 -1.93
CA LEU A 220 -11.42 14.45 -1.49
C LEU A 220 -11.11 15.42 -2.64
N GLU A 221 -9.98 15.23 -3.32
CA GLU A 221 -9.59 16.12 -4.41
C GLU A 221 -10.61 16.09 -5.58
N GLN A 222 -11.09 14.90 -5.97
CA GLN A 222 -12.10 14.72 -7.01
C GLN A 222 -13.48 15.29 -6.63
N LEU A 223 -13.74 15.48 -5.33
CA LEU A 223 -14.93 16.15 -4.79
C LEU A 223 -14.67 17.62 -4.42
N ASN A 224 -13.65 18.25 -5.01
CA ASN A 224 -13.25 19.64 -4.74
C ASN A 224 -13.03 19.90 -3.24
N TRP A 225 -12.39 18.96 -2.56
CA TRP A 225 -12.10 18.97 -1.13
C TRP A 225 -13.34 19.02 -0.22
N THR A 226 -14.47 18.51 -0.71
CA THR A 226 -15.68 18.28 0.08
C THR A 226 -15.63 16.87 0.67
N VAL A 227 -15.73 16.78 2.01
CA VAL A 227 -15.71 15.50 2.71
C VAL A 227 -17.06 14.80 2.54
N PRO A 228 -17.09 13.52 2.09
CA PRO A 228 -18.33 12.75 2.04
C PRO A 228 -18.93 12.53 3.43
N ASP A 229 -20.25 12.56 3.55
CA ASP A 229 -20.95 12.26 4.82
C ASP A 229 -20.76 10.80 5.26
N VAL A 230 -20.66 9.89 4.29
CA VAL A 230 -20.53 8.44 4.51
C VAL A 230 -19.52 7.86 3.55
N LEU A 231 -18.63 7.00 4.07
CA LEU A 231 -17.68 6.22 3.28
C LEU A 231 -17.90 4.72 3.56
N VAL A 232 -18.21 3.95 2.53
CA VAL A 232 -18.41 2.49 2.63
C VAL A 232 -17.20 1.80 2.02
N ILE A 233 -16.43 1.10 2.84
CA ILE A 233 -15.21 0.39 2.44
C ILE A 233 -15.38 -1.11 2.72
N PRO A 234 -15.28 -1.98 1.70
CA PRO A 234 -15.22 -3.42 1.93
C PRO A 234 -13.97 -3.80 2.73
N VAL A 235 -14.16 -4.52 3.84
CA VAL A 235 -13.08 -4.89 4.75
C VAL A 235 -12.73 -6.36 4.61
N GLY A 236 -11.57 -6.63 4.01
CA GLY A 236 -10.88 -7.92 4.10
C GLY A 236 -9.70 -7.78 5.08
N SER A 237 -8.52 -7.43 4.56
CA SER A 237 -7.29 -7.30 5.35
C SER A 237 -7.19 -6.04 6.23
N GLY A 238 -8.25 -5.23 6.37
CA GLY A 238 -8.24 -3.95 7.11
C GLY A 238 -7.41 -2.80 6.53
N ALA A 239 -6.52 -3.07 5.57
CA ALA A 239 -5.50 -2.14 5.09
C ALA A 239 -6.04 -0.81 4.53
N MET A 240 -7.30 -0.75 4.10
CA MET A 240 -7.95 0.46 3.55
C MET A 240 -8.61 1.35 4.61
N LEU A 241 -8.71 0.88 5.86
CA LEU A 241 -9.31 1.63 6.97
C LEU A 241 -8.29 2.40 7.82
N ASN A 242 -6.99 2.14 7.64
CA ASN A 242 -5.90 2.82 8.35
C ASN A 242 -5.53 4.14 7.67
#